data_AF-A0A8C9D903-F1
#
_entry.id   AF-A0A8C9D903-F1
#
_cell.length_a   1.000
_cell.length_b   1.000
_cell.length_c   1.000
_cell.angle_alpha   90.00
_cell.angle_beta   90.00
_cell.angle_gamma   90.00
#
_symmetry.space_group_name_H-M   'P 1'
#
loop_
_entity.id
_entity.type
_entity.pdbx_description
1 polymer ?
#
loop_
_entity_poly.entity_id
_entity_poly.type
_entity_poly.pdbx_seq_one_letter_code
_entity_poly.pdbx_strand_id
1 'polypeptide(L)' 'MSARKAVIKNTSMLGEIQQDSVECATQPLEKYNIEKDIVAHIEKKFDMYNPT' A
#
# COMPACT_ATOMS: atom_id res chain seq x y z
N MET A 1 -17.21 -3.24 10.22
CA MET A 1 -15.99 -3.14 9.40
C MET A 1 -15.30 -4.50 9.45
N SER A 2 -15.46 -5.37 8.43
CA SER A 2 -14.61 -6.56 8.34
C SER A 2 -13.17 -6.07 8.21
N ALA A 3 -12.36 -6.27 9.25
CA ALA A 3 -10.98 -5.82 9.28
C ALA A 3 -10.25 -6.50 8.12
N ARG A 4 -9.95 -5.74 7.06
CA ARG A 4 -9.10 -6.20 5.95
C ARG A 4 -7.72 -6.44 6.55
N LYS A 5 -7.46 -7.69 6.95
CA LYS A 5 -6.19 -8.08 7.56
C LYS A 5 -5.15 -8.18 6.45
N ALA A 6 -4.25 -7.21 6.39
CA ALA A 6 -3.08 -7.30 5.53
C ALA A 6 -2.19 -8.46 6.00
N VAL A 7 -1.76 -9.31 5.07
CA VAL A 7 -0.87 -10.45 5.33
C VAL A 7 0.43 -10.24 4.57
N ILE A 8 1.50 -9.98 5.30
CA ILE A 8 2.85 -9.85 4.76
C ILE A 8 3.41 -11.26 4.52
N LYS A 9 3.76 -11.57 3.27
CA LYS A 9 4.38 -12.86 2.90
C LYS A 9 5.91 -12.82 2.95
N ASN A 10 6.52 -11.66 2.68
CA ASN A 10 7.96 -11.41 2.75
C ASN A 10 8.19 -9.89 2.90
N THR A 11 9.25 -9.46 3.58
CA THR A 11 9.60 -8.05 3.71
C THR A 11 11.09 -7.82 3.85
N SER A 12 11.61 -6.89 3.06
CA SER A 12 12.94 -6.29 3.23
C SER A 12 12.88 -4.91 3.91
N MET A 13 11.66 -4.43 4.21
CA MET A 13 11.40 -3.10 4.76
C MET A 13 11.27 -3.17 6.28
N LEU A 14 11.68 -2.10 6.96
CA LEU A 14 11.54 -1.93 8.41
C LEU A 14 10.04 -1.95 8.81
N GLY A 15 9.74 -2.42 10.02
CA GLY A 15 8.35 -2.57 10.50
C GLY A 15 7.52 -1.28 10.44
N GLU A 16 8.15 -0.12 10.64
CA GLU A 16 7.50 1.19 10.52
C GLU A 16 7.09 1.50 9.07
N ILE A 17 8.00 1.30 8.11
CA ILE A 17 7.74 1.48 6.68
C ILE A 17 6.69 0.47 6.19
N GLN A 18 6.69 -0.72 6.76
CA GLN A 18 5.72 -1.76 6.44
C GLN A 18 4.31 -1.44 6.95
N GLN A 19 4.18 -0.89 8.16
CA GLN A 19 2.89 -0.44 8.68
C GLN A 19 2.34 0.69 7.79
N ASP A 20 3.18 1.67 7.46
CA ASP A 20 2.84 2.79 6.58
C ASP A 20 2.47 2.31 5.16
N SER A 21 3.18 1.30 4.62
CA SER A 21 2.85 0.63 3.36
C SER A 21 1.43 0.05 3.34
N VAL A 22 1.06 -0.67 4.40
CA VAL A 22 -0.26 -1.29 4.53
C VAL A 22 -1.35 -0.23 4.59
N GLU A 23 -1.14 0.83 5.35
CA GLU A 23 -2.09 1.94 5.47
C GLU A 23 -2.23 2.68 4.12
N CYS A 24 -1.10 2.92 3.45
CA CYS A 24 -1.03 3.49 2.12
C CYS A 24 -1.72 2.66 1.03
N ALA A 25 -1.66 1.33 1.12
CA ALA A 25 -2.36 0.43 0.21
C ALA A 25 -3.87 0.32 0.52
N THR A 26 -4.27 0.60 1.76
CA THR A 26 -5.68 0.51 2.18
C THR A 26 -6.49 1.75 1.80
N GLN A 27 -5.88 2.94 1.83
CA GLN A 27 -6.51 4.21 1.44
C GLN A 27 -7.09 4.22 0.01
N PRO A 28 -6.37 3.82 -1.05
CA PRO A 28 -6.89 3.85 -2.41
C PRO A 28 -8.00 2.82 -2.63
N LEU A 29 -8.02 1.71 -1.88
CA LEU A 29 -9.11 0.72 -1.91
C LEU A 29 -10.45 1.27 -1.39
N GLU A 30 -10.46 2.44 -0.76
CA GLU A 30 -11.67 3.13 -0.31
C GLU A 30 -12.06 4.30 -1.21
N LYS A 31 -11.08 4.88 -1.94
CA LYS A 31 -11.28 6.04 -2.82
C LYS A 31 -11.53 5.68 -4.27
N TYR A 32 -11.00 4.55 -4.73
CA TYR A 32 -11.01 4.16 -6.13
C TYR A 32 -11.67 2.78 -6.28
N ASN A 33 -12.55 2.68 -7.27
CA ASN A 33 -13.21 1.40 -7.63
C ASN A 33 -12.54 0.74 -8.84
N ILE A 34 -11.56 1.40 -9.45
CA ILE A 34 -10.83 0.92 -10.63
C ILE A 34 -9.46 0.42 -10.16
N GLU A 35 -9.18 -0.88 -10.38
CA GLU A 35 -7.91 -1.50 -9.97
C GLU A 35 -6.68 -0.78 -10.52
N LYS A 36 -6.76 -0.32 -11.77
CA LYS A 36 -5.67 0.43 -12.41
C LYS A 36 -5.31 1.71 -11.63
N ASP A 37 -6.31 2.43 -11.12
CA ASP A 37 -6.08 3.67 -10.38
C ASP A 37 -5.54 3.38 -8.97
N ILE A 38 -5.98 2.27 -8.37
CA ILE A 38 -5.44 1.77 -7.10
C ILE A 38 -3.95 1.44 -7.26
N VAL A 39 -3.59 0.67 -8.30
CA VAL A 39 -2.21 0.30 -8.58
C VAL A 39 -1.35 1.54 -8.84
N ALA A 40 -1.80 2.46 -9.70
CA ALA A 40 -1.07 3.70 -9.99
C ALA A 40 -0.86 4.58 -8.75
N HIS A 41 -1.86 4.62 -7.85
CA HIS A 41 -1.73 5.36 -6.58
C HIS A 41 -0.69 4.72 -5.66
N ILE A 42 -0.70 3.39 -5.53
CA ILE A 42 0.24 2.65 -4.70
C ILE A 42 1.66 2.75 -5.27
N GLU A 43 1.84 2.53 -6.58
CA GLU A 43 3.14 2.64 -7.26
C GLU A 43 3.74 4.03 -7.08
N LYS A 44 2.98 5.10 -7.38
CA LYS A 44 3.47 6.48 -7.21
C LYS A 44 3.88 6.78 -5.77
N LYS A 45 3.13 6.24 -4.80
CA LYS A 45 3.41 6.45 -3.38
C LYS A 45 4.66 5.68 -2.95
N PHE A 46 4.86 4.47 -3.47
CA PHE A 46 6.04 3.64 -3.23
C PHE A 46 7.31 4.19 -3.89
N ASP A 47 7.18 4.82 -5.05
CA ASP A 47 8.27 5.45 -5.78
C ASP A 47 8.95 6.59 -4.97
N MET A 48 8.19 7.25 -4.07
CA MET A 48 8.76 8.26 -3.16
C MET A 48 9.68 7.67 -2.07
N TYR A 49 9.50 6.40 -1.70
CA TYR A 49 10.32 5.76 -0.67
C TYR A 49 11.61 5.16 -1.23
N ASN A 50 11.63 4.82 -2.52
CA ASN A 50 12.80 4.28 -3.18
C ASN A 50 12.85 4.75 -4.64
N PRO A 51 13.20 6.03 -4.88
CA PRO A 51 13.27 6.59 -6.23
C PRO A 51 14.27 5.75 -7.03
N THR A 52 13.78 5.05 -8.04
CA THR A 52 14.60 4.30 -8.98
C THR A 52 14.88 5.16 -10.21
#